data_AF-A0A2J6X0Z3-F1
#
_entry.id   AF-A0A2J6X0Z3-F1
#
_cell.length_a   1.000
_cell.length_b   1.000
_cell.length_c   1.000
_cell.angle_alpha   90.00
_cell.angle_beta   90.00
_cell.angle_gamma   90.00
#
_symmetry.space_group_name_H-M   'P 1'
#
loop_
_entity.id
_entity.type
_entity.pdbx_description
1 polymer ?
#
loop_
_entity_poly.entity_id
_entity_poly.type
_entity_poly.pdbx_seq_one_letter_code
_entity_poly.pdbx_strand_id
1 'polypeptide(L)'
;MRRYRIAIIVGISLVLLTTVLIVGRQWFNRTLLHWYFSSTYEPQPLTTATLVPAPDSWMLVDTPWIAADLPVCQSTSLQMMAAHHGNLQPRPAIDWLMAFTYGFSALPDSTEVTPFGQDPEIGLQVAAPYLGLQRRYYTTDDPNLWLTAARSFIAQGHPVRVALDMGQLYGANELIPHSDVLAGYDQQGFFVYETVCVAPANCQPGHHRAGETGLYVTNEQVLAAMEAHAAAFGYPWRYNLTIFLPTTPSTDIEPVWQQIARVTLGNQQYGPPTGLAALEQLIVALERG
;
A
#
# COMPACT_ATOMS: atom_id res chain seq x y z
N MET A 1 -43.43 27.68 -32.25
CA MET A 1 -42.32 28.35 -31.53
C MET A 1 -42.29 28.07 -30.01
N ARG A 2 -43.38 28.22 -29.24
CA ARG A 2 -43.37 28.03 -27.76
C ARG A 2 -42.97 26.61 -27.29
N ARG A 3 -43.45 25.56 -27.96
CA ARG A 3 -43.12 24.15 -27.64
C ARG A 3 -41.64 23.80 -27.87
N TYR A 4 -41.04 24.37 -28.91
CA TYR A 4 -39.61 24.17 -29.23
C TYR A 4 -38.70 24.82 -28.19
N ARG A 5 -39.06 26.02 -27.71
CA ARG A 5 -38.34 26.69 -26.61
C ARG A 5 -38.44 25.92 -25.29
N ILE A 6 -39.60 25.35 -24.97
CA ILE A 6 -39.78 24.51 -23.78
C ILE A 6 -38.92 23.25 -23.86
N ALA A 7 -38.90 22.57 -25.01
CA ALA A 7 -38.07 21.38 -25.21
C ALA A 7 -36.56 21.66 -25.05
N ILE A 8 -36.08 22.79 -25.58
CA ILE A 8 -34.69 23.23 -25.41
C ILE A 8 -34.36 23.51 -23.94
N ILE A 9 -35.24 24.23 -23.22
CA ILE A 9 -35.04 24.54 -21.80
C ILE A 9 -34.98 23.26 -20.98
N VAL A 10 -35.92 22.33 -21.19
CA VAL A 10 -35.94 21.02 -20.50
C VAL A 10 -34.68 20.21 -20.81
N GLY A 11 -34.24 20.18 -22.08
CA GLY A 11 -33.01 19.49 -22.47
C GLY A 11 -31.76 20.05 -21.79
N ILE A 12 -31.61 21.38 -21.76
CA ILE A 12 -30.50 22.05 -21.07
C ILE A 12 -30.54 21.80 -19.56
N SER A 13 -31.73 21.91 -18.95
CA SER A 13 -31.89 21.62 -17.52
C SER A 13 -31.55 20.18 -17.15
N LEU A 14 -31.90 19.21 -18.01
CA LEU A 14 -31.56 17.80 -17.79
C LEU A 14 -30.05 17.58 -17.86
N VAL A 15 -29.38 18.16 -18.86
CA VAL A 15 -27.91 18.07 -19.02
C VAL A 15 -27.18 18.73 -17.85
N LEU A 16 -27.66 19.88 -17.38
CA LEU A 16 -27.09 20.52 -16.20
C LEU A 16 -27.27 19.67 -14.94
N LEU A 17 -28.47 19.10 -14.75
CA LEU A 17 -28.76 18.24 -13.61
C LEU A 17 -27.86 16.99 -13.62
N THR A 18 -27.73 16.31 -14.76
CA THR A 18 -26.87 15.12 -14.88
C THR A 18 -25.39 15.48 -14.65
N THR A 19 -24.93 16.61 -15.18
CA THR A 19 -23.55 17.08 -14.96
C THR A 19 -23.30 17.36 -13.49
N VAL A 20 -24.21 18.07 -12.81
CA VAL A 20 -24.11 18.36 -11.37
C VAL A 20 -24.11 17.07 -10.54
N LEU A 21 -24.94 16.09 -10.90
CA LEU A 21 -24.97 14.79 -10.21
C LEU A 21 -23.66 14.01 -10.39
N ILE A 22 -23.11 13.98 -11.62
CA ILE A 22 -21.85 13.27 -11.91
C ILE A 22 -20.68 13.94 -11.17
N VAL A 23 -20.55 15.26 -11.30
CA VAL A 23 -19.47 16.03 -10.65
C VAL A 23 -19.62 15.96 -9.13
N GLY A 24 -20.85 16.10 -8.62
CA GLY A 24 -21.14 15.98 -7.19
C GLY A 24 -20.77 14.61 -6.63
N ARG A 25 -21.09 13.52 -7.34
CA ARG A 25 -20.70 12.15 -6.96
C ARG A 25 -19.18 11.96 -6.96
N GLN A 26 -18.49 12.43 -8.00
CA GLN A 26 -17.03 12.34 -8.08
C GLN A 26 -16.34 13.12 -6.95
N TRP A 27 -16.83 14.33 -6.66
CA TRP A 27 -16.32 15.15 -5.57
C TRP A 27 -16.54 14.48 -4.22
N PHE A 28 -17.76 13.98 -3.97
CA PHE A 28 -18.09 13.25 -2.75
C PHE A 28 -17.19 12.03 -2.53
N ASN A 29 -16.99 11.20 -3.56
CA ASN A 29 -16.12 10.03 -3.48
C ASN A 29 -14.66 10.42 -3.16
N ARG A 30 -14.14 11.47 -3.80
CA ARG A 30 -12.79 11.99 -3.51
C ARG A 30 -12.66 12.48 -2.07
N THR A 31 -13.66 13.21 -1.57
CA THR A 31 -13.68 13.67 -0.18
C THR A 31 -13.71 12.50 0.81
N LEU A 32 -14.50 11.46 0.52
CA LEU A 32 -14.54 10.26 1.35
C LEU A 32 -13.21 9.50 1.36
N LEU A 33 -12.58 9.29 0.20
CA LEU A 33 -11.26 8.65 0.11
C LEU A 33 -10.19 9.46 0.83
N HIS A 34 -10.18 10.78 0.62
CA HIS A 34 -9.24 11.66 1.32
C HIS A 34 -9.44 11.59 2.84
N TRP A 35 -10.69 11.59 3.32
CA TRP A 35 -10.98 11.42 4.74
C TRP A 35 -10.51 10.06 5.25
N TYR A 36 -10.77 8.97 4.51
CA TYR A 36 -10.34 7.63 4.85
C TYR A 36 -8.82 7.56 5.04
N PHE A 37 -8.05 7.99 4.03
CA PHE A 37 -6.59 7.95 4.09
C PHE A 37 -6.03 8.85 5.20
N SER A 38 -6.53 10.08 5.34
CA SER A 38 -6.08 11.01 6.37
C SER A 38 -6.42 10.57 7.80
N SER A 39 -7.55 9.89 8.00
CA SER A 39 -7.98 9.42 9.33
C SER A 39 -7.41 8.06 9.71
N THR A 40 -7.14 7.21 8.72
CA THR A 40 -6.82 5.80 8.98
C THR A 40 -5.34 5.50 8.85
N TYR A 41 -4.62 6.13 7.92
CA TYR A 41 -3.21 5.79 7.68
C TYR A 41 -2.23 6.53 8.59
N GLU A 42 -2.73 7.41 9.48
CA GLU A 42 -1.94 8.27 10.36
C GLU A 42 -0.77 8.98 9.63
N PRO A 43 -1.05 9.68 8.51
CA PRO A 43 0.00 10.26 7.69
C PRO A 43 0.71 11.41 8.39
N GLN A 44 2.04 11.40 8.29
CA GLN A 44 2.91 12.46 8.78
C GLN A 44 3.46 13.24 7.58
N PRO A 45 3.20 14.55 7.45
CA PRO A 45 3.84 15.35 6.42
C PRO A 45 5.36 15.24 6.54
N LEU A 46 6.01 14.91 5.44
CA LEU A 46 7.45 14.84 5.39
C LEU A 46 8.02 16.26 5.51
N THR A 47 9.02 16.44 6.37
CA THR A 47 9.69 17.74 6.56
C THR A 47 11.20 17.54 6.66
N THR A 48 11.95 18.57 6.31
CA THR A 48 13.42 18.57 6.40
C THR A 48 13.94 18.53 7.83
N ALA A 49 13.09 18.78 8.84
CA ALA A 49 13.49 18.83 10.24
C ALA A 49 14.04 17.51 10.80
N THR A 50 13.67 16.38 10.18
CA THR A 50 14.10 15.03 10.58
C THR A 50 15.16 14.43 9.66
N LEU A 51 15.58 15.17 8.64
CA LEU A 51 16.49 14.67 7.62
C LEU A 51 17.93 15.07 7.95
N VAL A 52 18.81 14.09 7.97
CA VAL A 52 20.26 14.30 8.03
C VAL A 52 20.86 14.27 6.62
N PRO A 53 21.95 15.02 6.36
CA PRO A 53 22.70 14.89 5.12
C PRO A 53 23.15 13.44 4.89
N ALA A 54 22.84 12.91 3.71
CA ALA A 54 23.17 11.55 3.32
C ALA A 54 24.42 11.56 2.40
N PRO A 55 25.32 10.56 2.48
CA PRO A 55 26.42 10.41 1.52
C PRO A 55 25.90 10.12 0.11
N ASP A 56 26.76 10.21 -0.91
CA ASP A 56 26.39 9.99 -2.32
C ASP A 56 25.85 8.59 -2.62
N SER A 57 26.26 7.61 -1.83
CA SER A 57 25.76 6.24 -1.89
C SER A 57 25.79 5.60 -0.51
N TRP A 58 24.87 4.67 -0.28
CA TRP A 58 24.81 3.87 0.93
C TRP A 58 24.10 2.55 0.67
N MET A 59 24.48 1.51 1.42
CA MET A 59 23.83 0.21 1.39
C MET A 59 23.69 -0.32 2.81
N LEU A 60 22.49 -0.78 3.17
CA LEU A 60 22.25 -1.46 4.43
C LEU A 60 22.82 -2.86 4.38
N VAL A 61 23.62 -3.22 5.38
CA VAL A 61 24.27 -4.53 5.47
C VAL A 61 23.47 -5.55 6.30
N ASP A 62 22.57 -5.07 7.16
CA ASP A 62 21.85 -5.90 8.12
C ASP A 62 20.41 -6.23 7.68
N THR A 63 19.93 -5.63 6.60
CA THR A 63 18.60 -5.93 6.05
C THR A 63 18.69 -7.18 5.15
N PRO A 64 17.96 -8.27 5.44
CA PRO A 64 17.85 -9.40 4.54
C PRO A 64 16.92 -9.08 3.36
N TRP A 65 17.22 -9.63 2.19
CA TRP A 65 16.27 -9.62 1.08
C TRP A 65 15.45 -10.91 1.09
N ILE A 66 14.16 -10.77 1.42
CA ILE A 66 13.20 -11.87 1.43
C ILE A 66 12.20 -11.63 0.30
N ALA A 67 12.02 -12.62 -0.57
CA ALA A 67 11.11 -12.55 -1.69
C ALA A 67 10.15 -13.75 -1.71
N ALA A 68 8.85 -13.47 -1.84
CA ALA A 68 7.81 -14.48 -1.98
C ALA A 68 7.52 -14.82 -3.44
N ASP A 69 6.84 -15.94 -3.65
CA ASP A 69 6.26 -16.41 -4.92
C ASP A 69 4.73 -16.20 -4.98
N LEU A 70 4.18 -15.48 -4.00
CA LEU A 70 2.75 -15.21 -3.82
C LEU A 70 2.54 -13.69 -3.68
N PRO A 71 1.34 -13.16 -3.98
CA PRO A 71 1.02 -11.73 -3.88
C PRO A 71 0.84 -11.27 -2.42
N VAL A 72 1.93 -11.33 -1.64
CA VAL A 72 2.00 -11.03 -0.20
C VAL A 72 3.12 -10.02 0.08
N CYS A 73 3.26 -9.02 -0.79
CA CYS A 73 4.34 -8.03 -0.73
C CYS A 73 4.34 -7.25 0.58
N GLN A 74 3.19 -6.89 1.14
CA GLN A 74 3.13 -6.10 2.37
C GLN A 74 3.63 -6.88 3.59
N SER A 75 3.20 -8.13 3.80
CA SER A 75 3.70 -8.93 4.91
C SER A 75 5.16 -9.32 4.73
N THR A 76 5.60 -9.57 3.49
CA THR A 76 7.01 -9.82 3.17
C THR A 76 7.88 -8.59 3.42
N SER A 77 7.40 -7.38 3.08
CA SER A 77 8.09 -6.13 3.42
C SER A 77 8.22 -5.95 4.93
N LEU A 78 7.16 -6.21 5.70
CA LEU A 78 7.19 -6.13 7.17
C LEU A 78 8.10 -7.20 7.78
N GLN A 79 8.17 -8.38 7.16
CA GLN A 79 9.12 -9.43 7.55
C GLN A 79 10.57 -8.96 7.44
N MET A 80 10.92 -8.28 6.34
CA MET A 80 12.26 -7.70 6.18
C MET A 80 12.54 -6.62 7.23
N MET A 81 11.55 -5.77 7.53
CA MET A 81 11.66 -4.74 8.57
C MET A 81 11.86 -5.33 9.97
N ALA A 82 11.11 -6.38 10.31
CA ALA A 82 11.25 -7.10 11.58
C ALA A 82 12.61 -7.79 11.67
N ALA A 83 13.04 -8.45 10.60
CA ALA A 83 14.31 -9.16 10.55
C ALA A 83 15.52 -8.22 10.66
N HIS A 84 15.45 -7.03 10.04
CA HIS A 84 16.46 -5.97 10.21
C HIS A 84 16.66 -5.58 11.68
N HIS A 85 15.60 -5.62 12.49
CA HIS A 85 15.65 -5.37 13.94
C HIS A 85 15.78 -6.65 14.79
N GLY A 86 16.21 -7.76 14.18
CA GLY A 86 16.51 -9.02 14.87
C GLY A 86 15.29 -9.92 15.16
N ASN A 87 14.10 -9.57 14.66
CA ASN A 87 12.89 -10.36 14.85
C ASN A 87 12.60 -11.24 13.61
N LEU A 88 12.87 -12.54 13.74
CA LEU A 88 12.86 -13.51 12.63
C LEU A 88 11.54 -14.29 12.50
N GLN A 89 10.39 -13.65 12.73
CA GLN A 89 9.10 -14.33 12.55
C GLN A 89 8.93 -14.81 11.10
N PRO A 90 8.33 -16.00 10.90
CA PRO A 90 7.99 -16.47 9.57
C PRO A 90 6.82 -15.66 9.00
N ARG A 91 6.78 -15.47 7.67
CA ARG A 91 5.72 -14.71 6.98
C ARG A 91 4.29 -15.07 7.42
N PRO A 92 3.90 -16.35 7.57
CA PRO A 92 2.54 -16.69 8.01
C PRO A 92 2.15 -16.14 9.39
N ALA A 93 3.11 -15.97 10.31
CA ALA A 93 2.85 -15.34 11.60
C ALA A 93 2.58 -13.83 11.44
N ILE A 94 3.26 -13.18 10.50
CA ILE A 94 3.06 -11.77 10.16
C ILE A 94 1.73 -11.60 9.40
N ASP A 95 1.40 -12.49 8.46
CA ASP A 95 0.11 -12.52 7.77
C ASP A 95 -1.06 -12.58 8.77
N TRP A 96 -0.91 -13.41 9.83
CA TRP A 96 -1.86 -13.51 10.93
C TRP A 96 -1.96 -12.22 11.75
N LEU A 97 -0.84 -11.63 12.15
CA LEU A 97 -0.82 -10.34 12.88
C LEU A 97 -1.48 -9.22 12.09
N MET A 98 -1.30 -9.20 10.77
CA MET A 98 -1.91 -8.21 9.88
C MET A 98 -3.40 -8.50 9.62
N ALA A 99 -3.89 -9.70 9.97
CA ALA A 99 -5.18 -10.25 9.54
C ALA A 99 -5.40 -10.20 8.01
N PHE A 100 -4.30 -10.12 7.25
CA PHE A 100 -4.33 -9.71 5.84
C PHE A 100 -5.01 -10.77 4.97
N THR A 101 -4.69 -12.04 5.18
CA THR A 101 -5.16 -13.19 4.38
C THR A 101 -6.35 -13.94 4.99
N TYR A 102 -6.95 -13.41 6.07
CA TYR A 102 -7.98 -14.10 6.87
C TYR A 102 -9.42 -13.69 6.53
N GLY A 103 -9.62 -12.94 5.44
CA GLY A 103 -10.93 -12.53 5.00
C GLY A 103 -10.99 -12.34 3.49
N PHE A 104 -12.13 -11.84 3.05
CA PHE A 104 -12.45 -11.69 1.65
C PHE A 104 -12.91 -10.27 1.38
N SER A 105 -12.45 -9.69 0.28
CA SER A 105 -12.95 -8.39 -0.20
C SER A 105 -13.48 -8.54 -1.61
N ALA A 106 -14.74 -8.13 -1.81
CA ALA A 106 -15.30 -7.99 -3.14
C ALA A 106 -14.72 -6.74 -3.81
N LEU A 107 -14.31 -6.87 -5.07
CA LEU A 107 -13.97 -5.71 -5.87
C LEU A 107 -15.26 -4.92 -6.20
N PRO A 108 -15.27 -3.57 -6.06
CA PRO A 108 -16.43 -2.77 -6.44
C PRO A 108 -16.84 -3.06 -7.89
N ASP A 109 -18.14 -3.26 -8.12
CA ASP A 109 -18.72 -3.56 -9.44
C ASP A 109 -18.21 -4.87 -10.09
N SER A 110 -17.63 -5.79 -9.32
CA SER A 110 -17.19 -7.11 -9.77
C SER A 110 -17.78 -8.24 -8.90
N THR A 111 -17.96 -9.42 -9.48
CA THR A 111 -18.27 -10.66 -8.73
C THR A 111 -17.01 -11.34 -8.21
N GLU A 112 -15.82 -10.83 -8.52
CA GLU A 112 -14.56 -11.37 -8.05
C GLU A 112 -14.32 -11.02 -6.58
N VAL A 113 -13.82 -12.00 -5.86
CA VAL A 113 -13.46 -11.89 -4.45
C VAL A 113 -11.97 -12.15 -4.32
N THR A 114 -11.27 -11.24 -3.66
CA THR A 114 -9.85 -11.40 -3.34
C THR A 114 -9.70 -11.97 -1.93
N PRO A 115 -8.74 -12.88 -1.68
CA PRO A 115 -8.49 -13.48 -0.36
C PRO A 115 -7.72 -12.52 0.57
N PHE A 116 -8.07 -11.24 0.51
CA PHE A 116 -7.53 -10.18 1.34
C PHE A 116 -8.67 -9.55 2.12
N GLY A 117 -8.67 -9.73 3.44
CA GLY A 117 -9.76 -9.30 4.30
C GLY A 117 -9.62 -7.89 4.86
N GLN A 118 -8.42 -7.32 4.77
CA GLN A 118 -8.05 -6.08 5.43
C GLN A 118 -7.20 -5.23 4.49
N ASP A 119 -7.38 -3.92 4.55
CA ASP A 119 -6.45 -2.97 3.94
C ASP A 119 -5.01 -3.28 4.43
N PRO A 120 -4.08 -3.58 3.51
CA PRO A 120 -2.70 -3.94 3.84
C PRO A 120 -1.97 -2.89 4.70
N GLU A 121 -2.20 -1.59 4.49
CA GLU A 121 -1.54 -0.52 5.25
C GLU A 121 -1.97 -0.51 6.72
N ILE A 122 -3.26 -0.78 6.94
CA ILE A 122 -3.81 -0.95 8.28
C ILE A 122 -3.22 -2.22 8.91
N GLY A 123 -3.08 -3.29 8.13
CA GLY A 123 -2.39 -4.52 8.55
C GLY A 123 -0.98 -4.23 9.06
N LEU A 124 -0.19 -3.44 8.32
CA LEU A 124 1.16 -3.03 8.73
C LEU A 124 1.14 -2.26 10.07
N GLN A 125 0.21 -1.31 10.22
CA GLN A 125 0.06 -0.52 11.44
C GLN A 125 -0.29 -1.40 12.65
N VAL A 126 -1.23 -2.34 12.49
CA VAL A 126 -1.70 -3.22 13.56
C VAL A 126 -0.63 -4.24 13.95
N ALA A 127 0.08 -4.80 12.96
CA ALA A 127 1.07 -5.86 13.20
C ALA A 127 2.38 -5.34 13.79
N ALA A 128 2.82 -4.12 13.41
CA ALA A 128 4.13 -3.59 13.78
C ALA A 128 4.42 -3.64 15.30
N PRO A 129 3.52 -3.20 16.20
CA PRO A 129 3.78 -3.24 17.64
C PRO A 129 4.06 -4.64 18.18
N TYR A 130 3.45 -5.70 17.64
CA TYR A 130 3.70 -7.09 18.07
C TYR A 130 5.06 -7.61 17.61
N LEU A 131 5.63 -6.98 16.58
CA LEU A 131 6.97 -7.27 16.09
C LEU A 131 8.04 -6.44 16.80
N GLY A 132 7.66 -5.59 17.77
CA GLY A 132 8.58 -4.65 18.42
C GLY A 132 8.90 -3.44 17.54
N LEU A 133 7.98 -3.07 16.66
CA LEU A 133 8.15 -1.97 15.71
C LEU A 133 7.08 -0.89 15.87
N GLN A 134 7.48 0.36 15.66
CA GLN A 134 6.59 1.50 15.50
C GLN A 134 6.68 1.97 14.04
N ARG A 135 5.54 1.94 13.35
CA ARG A 135 5.42 2.46 11.98
C ARG A 135 5.45 3.99 11.98
N ARG A 136 6.23 4.57 11.07
CA ARG A 136 6.18 5.99 10.71
C ARG A 136 5.88 6.10 9.23
N TYR A 137 4.70 6.62 8.92
CA TYR A 137 4.20 6.75 7.54
C TYR A 137 4.26 8.21 7.12
N TYR A 138 5.19 8.53 6.23
CA TYR A 138 5.45 9.87 5.77
C TYR A 138 4.86 10.10 4.38
N THR A 139 4.38 11.32 4.13
CA THR A 139 3.71 11.68 2.88
C THR A 139 4.20 13.04 2.36
N THR A 140 4.30 13.19 1.05
CA THR A 140 4.67 14.44 0.38
C THR A 140 4.19 14.48 -1.07
N ASP A 141 4.08 15.68 -1.64
CA ASP A 141 3.88 15.91 -3.08
C ASP A 141 5.15 16.41 -3.79
N ASP A 142 6.23 16.65 -3.04
CA ASP A 142 7.52 17.08 -3.55
C ASP A 142 8.44 15.86 -3.79
N PRO A 143 8.79 15.55 -5.06
CA PRO A 143 9.64 14.42 -5.39
C PRO A 143 11.07 14.57 -4.86
N ASN A 144 11.62 15.80 -4.84
CA ASN A 144 12.98 16.02 -4.37
C ASN A 144 13.08 15.85 -2.86
N LEU A 145 12.04 16.31 -2.14
CA LEU A 145 11.94 16.06 -0.70
C LEU A 145 11.83 14.57 -0.41
N TRP A 146 11.05 13.84 -1.20
CA TRP A 146 10.94 12.38 -1.07
C TRP A 146 12.29 11.68 -1.29
N LEU A 147 12.99 11.98 -2.40
CA LEU A 147 14.30 11.40 -2.70
C LEU A 147 15.32 11.69 -1.59
N THR A 148 15.34 12.94 -1.11
CA THR A 148 16.22 13.35 -0.01
C THR A 148 15.92 12.57 1.27
N ALA A 149 14.64 12.40 1.60
CA ALA A 149 14.24 11.68 2.80
C ALA A 149 14.52 10.18 2.73
N ALA A 150 14.22 9.53 1.61
CA ALA A 150 14.50 8.11 1.43
C ALA A 150 16.00 7.81 1.64
N ARG A 151 16.87 8.59 1.00
CA ARG A 151 18.33 8.49 1.17
C ARG A 151 18.76 8.78 2.60
N SER A 152 18.20 9.83 3.20
CA SER A 152 18.50 10.20 4.59
C SER A 152 18.14 9.10 5.58
N PHE A 153 16.98 8.45 5.45
CA PHE A 153 16.58 7.35 6.32
C PHE A 153 17.44 6.11 6.11
N ILE A 154 17.75 5.75 4.86
CA ILE A 154 18.66 4.64 4.55
C ILE A 154 20.06 4.88 5.15
N ALA A 155 20.60 6.09 5.01
CA ALA A 155 21.90 6.46 5.59
C ALA A 155 21.90 6.46 7.13
N GLN A 156 20.75 6.69 7.75
CA GLN A 156 20.55 6.54 9.21
C GLN A 156 20.41 5.07 9.65
N GLY A 157 20.46 4.12 8.72
CA GLY A 157 20.33 2.69 9.01
C GLY A 157 18.89 2.19 8.95
N HIS A 158 17.94 2.96 8.40
CA HIS A 158 16.55 2.55 8.32
C HIS A 158 16.19 2.09 6.90
N PRO A 159 15.84 0.81 6.69
CA PRO A 159 15.23 0.38 5.43
C PRO A 159 13.92 1.14 5.19
N VAL A 160 13.72 1.57 3.96
CA VAL A 160 12.56 2.40 3.58
C VAL A 160 11.59 1.54 2.79
N ARG A 161 10.39 1.33 3.31
CA ARG A 161 9.31 0.67 2.59
C ARG A 161 8.53 1.69 1.76
N VAL A 162 8.14 1.30 0.56
CA VAL A 162 7.40 2.14 -0.40
C VAL A 162 6.20 1.38 -0.96
N ALA A 163 5.06 2.06 -1.06
CA ALA A 163 3.93 1.58 -1.85
C ALA A 163 4.04 2.12 -3.29
N LEU A 164 4.06 1.23 -4.27
CA LEU A 164 4.28 1.58 -5.68
C LEU A 164 3.54 0.62 -6.62
N ASP A 165 3.54 0.94 -7.91
CA ASP A 165 3.06 0.06 -8.97
C ASP A 165 4.25 -0.70 -9.59
N MET A 166 4.30 -2.02 -9.34
CA MET A 166 5.36 -2.88 -9.87
C MET A 166 5.37 -2.91 -11.40
N GLY A 167 4.20 -2.82 -12.03
CA GLY A 167 4.10 -2.79 -13.48
C GLY A 167 4.79 -1.56 -14.05
N GLN A 168 4.44 -0.38 -13.54
CA GLN A 168 5.11 0.87 -13.90
C GLN A 168 6.61 0.87 -13.56
N LEU A 169 7.03 0.25 -12.45
CA LEU A 169 8.43 0.17 -12.03
C LEU A 169 9.30 -0.60 -13.04
N TYR A 170 8.80 -1.74 -13.53
CA TYR A 170 9.52 -2.64 -14.44
C TYR A 170 9.06 -2.54 -15.90
N GLY A 171 8.21 -1.57 -16.24
CA GLY A 171 7.79 -1.30 -17.62
C GLY A 171 6.75 -2.29 -18.20
N ALA A 172 5.95 -2.93 -17.35
CA ALA A 172 4.75 -3.66 -17.76
C ALA A 172 3.55 -2.72 -17.90
N ASN A 173 2.48 -3.17 -18.58
CA ASN A 173 1.31 -2.34 -18.87
C ASN A 173 0.22 -2.43 -17.81
N GLU A 174 0.29 -3.46 -16.98
CA GLU A 174 -0.68 -3.77 -15.95
C GLU A 174 -0.35 -3.02 -14.65
N LEU A 175 -1.36 -2.43 -14.01
CA LEU A 175 -1.25 -1.95 -12.64
C LEU A 175 -1.08 -3.16 -11.71
N ILE A 176 0.05 -3.23 -11.01
CA ILE A 176 0.31 -4.28 -10.01
C ILE A 176 0.63 -3.57 -8.69
N PRO A 177 -0.38 -3.37 -7.81
CA PRO A 177 -0.20 -2.71 -6.52
C PRO A 177 0.80 -3.48 -5.66
N HIS A 178 1.82 -2.78 -5.18
CA HIS A 178 2.99 -3.46 -4.64
C HIS A 178 3.63 -2.71 -3.48
N SER A 179 4.52 -3.40 -2.77
CA SER A 179 5.13 -2.91 -1.53
C SER A 179 6.55 -3.41 -1.40
N ASP A 180 7.54 -2.58 -1.72
CA ASP A 180 8.95 -2.97 -1.71
C ASP A 180 9.77 -2.25 -0.65
N VAL A 181 11.01 -2.75 -0.46
CA VAL A 181 11.96 -2.20 0.50
C VAL A 181 13.18 -1.65 -0.25
N LEU A 182 13.47 -0.37 -0.05
CA LEU A 182 14.71 0.26 -0.50
C LEU A 182 15.79 -0.01 0.56
N ALA A 183 16.82 -0.77 0.17
CA ALA A 183 17.91 -1.18 1.05
C ALA A 183 19.20 -0.37 0.81
N GLY A 184 19.27 0.37 -0.28
CA GLY A 184 20.42 1.21 -0.60
C GLY A 184 20.09 2.21 -1.69
N TYR A 185 21.07 3.06 -1.99
CA TYR A 185 20.97 4.03 -3.07
C TYR A 185 22.36 4.47 -3.57
N ASP A 186 22.34 5.08 -4.75
CA ASP A 186 23.40 5.94 -5.25
C ASP A 186 22.80 7.29 -5.73
N GLN A 187 23.57 8.07 -6.48
CA GLN A 187 23.12 9.37 -7.00
C GLN A 187 21.95 9.24 -7.99
N GLN A 188 21.89 8.14 -8.75
CA GLN A 188 20.98 7.95 -9.87
C GLN A 188 19.76 7.10 -9.53
N GLY A 189 19.81 6.32 -8.45
CA GLY A 189 18.74 5.39 -8.14
C GLY A 189 18.82 4.71 -6.78
N PHE A 190 18.02 3.66 -6.65
CA PHE A 190 17.86 2.86 -5.45
C PHE A 190 18.10 1.38 -5.72
N PHE A 191 18.54 0.69 -4.69
CA PHE A 191 18.65 -0.75 -4.60
C PHE A 191 17.42 -1.29 -3.87
N VAL A 192 16.57 -2.01 -4.61
CA VAL A 192 15.27 -2.52 -4.19
C VAL A 192 15.39 -3.99 -3.82
N TYR A 193 14.89 -4.32 -2.64
CA TYR A 193 14.55 -5.67 -2.26
C TYR A 193 13.11 -5.93 -2.65
N GLU A 194 12.98 -6.58 -3.80
CA GLU A 194 11.71 -7.03 -4.37
C GLU A 194 11.06 -8.04 -3.44
N THR A 195 9.86 -7.74 -2.99
CA THR A 195 9.10 -8.58 -2.06
C THR A 195 8.40 -9.76 -2.70
N VAL A 196 8.10 -9.70 -4.00
CA VAL A 196 7.47 -10.79 -4.75
C VAL A 196 8.21 -10.97 -6.06
N CYS A 197 9.05 -12.01 -6.13
CA CYS A 197 9.84 -12.33 -7.32
C CYS A 197 9.02 -13.13 -8.34
N VAL A 198 7.97 -12.49 -8.86
CA VAL A 198 7.18 -12.95 -10.01
C VAL A 198 7.24 -11.90 -11.11
N ALA A 199 7.02 -12.31 -12.37
CA ALA A 199 7.04 -11.37 -13.49
C ALA A 199 6.10 -10.17 -13.21
N PRO A 200 6.52 -8.93 -13.54
CA PRO A 200 7.68 -8.56 -14.34
C PRO A 200 9.02 -8.44 -13.60
N ALA A 201 9.06 -8.67 -12.28
CA ALA A 201 10.30 -8.56 -11.53
C ALA A 201 11.31 -9.66 -11.91
N ASN A 202 12.56 -9.27 -12.16
CA ASN A 202 13.62 -10.19 -12.58
C ASN A 202 14.46 -10.65 -11.38
N CYS A 203 13.87 -11.48 -10.52
CA CYS A 203 14.55 -12.08 -9.38
C CYS A 203 13.99 -13.47 -9.04
N GLN A 204 14.61 -14.15 -8.07
CA GLN A 204 14.20 -15.48 -7.63
C GLN A 204 13.58 -15.40 -6.22
N PRO A 205 12.41 -16.02 -5.98
CA PRO A 205 11.86 -16.15 -4.64
C PRO A 205 12.83 -16.86 -3.69
N GLY A 206 12.79 -16.50 -2.41
CA GLY A 206 13.64 -17.09 -1.38
C GLY A 206 14.20 -16.09 -0.40
N HIS A 207 15.10 -16.58 0.45
CA HIS A 207 15.83 -15.78 1.41
C HIS A 207 17.24 -15.55 0.87
N HIS A 208 17.54 -14.32 0.53
CA HIS A 208 18.87 -13.87 0.13
C HIS A 208 19.60 -13.31 1.35
N ARG A 209 20.93 -13.16 1.25
CA ARG A 209 21.74 -12.71 2.40
C ARG A 209 21.45 -11.25 2.74
N ALA A 210 21.73 -10.87 3.98
CA ALA A 210 21.73 -9.48 4.37
C ALA A 210 22.85 -8.73 3.62
N GLY A 211 22.54 -7.52 3.14
CA GLY A 211 23.45 -6.69 2.35
C GLY A 211 23.66 -7.11 0.89
N GLU A 212 22.83 -8.01 0.36
CA GLU A 212 22.77 -8.27 -1.09
C GLU A 212 22.41 -7.01 -1.87
N THR A 213 22.91 -6.83 -3.10
CA THR A 213 22.70 -5.57 -3.84
C THR A 213 21.23 -5.31 -4.20
N GLY A 214 20.39 -6.34 -4.33
CA GLY A 214 19.00 -6.16 -4.79
C GLY A 214 18.90 -5.77 -6.27
N LEU A 215 17.70 -5.34 -6.68
CA LEU A 215 17.42 -4.84 -8.03
C LEU A 215 17.65 -3.33 -8.10
N TYR A 216 18.33 -2.86 -9.13
CA TYR A 216 18.56 -1.44 -9.32
C TYR A 216 17.44 -0.78 -10.12
N VAL A 217 16.97 0.36 -9.65
CA VAL A 217 15.94 1.20 -10.30
C VAL A 217 16.34 2.66 -10.23
N THR A 218 16.06 3.44 -11.27
CA THR A 218 16.38 4.88 -11.28
C THR A 218 15.41 5.67 -10.40
N ASN A 219 15.82 6.88 -9.99
CA ASN A 219 14.95 7.82 -9.30
C ASN A 219 13.64 8.07 -10.08
N GLU A 220 13.73 8.18 -11.40
CA GLU A 220 12.60 8.42 -12.29
C GLU A 220 11.61 7.24 -12.30
N GLN A 221 12.13 6.00 -12.36
CA GLN A 221 11.29 4.80 -12.34
C GLN A 221 10.51 4.68 -11.02
N VAL A 222 11.18 4.89 -9.89
CA VAL A 222 10.52 4.79 -8.57
C VAL A 222 9.45 5.86 -8.41
N LEU A 223 9.77 7.12 -8.73
CA LEU A 223 8.81 8.22 -8.61
C LEU A 223 7.61 8.01 -9.54
N ALA A 224 7.82 7.56 -10.79
CA ALA A 224 6.73 7.26 -11.71
C ALA A 224 5.84 6.11 -11.21
N ALA A 225 6.44 5.04 -10.68
CA ALA A 225 5.70 3.91 -10.10
C ALA A 225 4.86 4.31 -8.89
N MET A 226 5.38 5.21 -8.05
CA MET A 226 4.65 5.75 -6.91
C MET A 226 3.48 6.65 -7.33
N GLU A 227 3.68 7.50 -8.35
CA GLU A 227 2.60 8.34 -8.89
C GLU A 227 1.48 7.51 -9.51
N ALA A 228 1.84 6.48 -10.29
CA ALA A 228 0.87 5.55 -10.87
C ALA A 228 0.03 4.87 -9.77
N HIS A 229 0.69 4.41 -8.71
CA HIS A 229 0.02 3.84 -7.54
C HIS A 229 -0.90 4.86 -6.85
N ALA A 230 -0.39 6.05 -6.52
CA ALA A 230 -1.18 7.10 -5.88
C ALA A 230 -2.42 7.50 -6.71
N ALA A 231 -2.26 7.60 -8.03
CA ALA A 231 -3.36 7.90 -8.94
C ALA A 231 -4.40 6.78 -8.99
N ALA A 232 -3.96 5.51 -9.05
CA ALA A 232 -4.84 4.35 -9.07
C ALA A 232 -5.69 4.21 -7.81
N PHE A 233 -5.10 4.45 -6.63
CA PHE A 233 -5.79 4.37 -5.34
C PHE A 233 -6.43 5.68 -4.88
N GLY A 234 -6.24 6.77 -5.62
CA GLY A 234 -6.78 8.09 -5.28
C GLY A 234 -6.22 8.65 -3.99
N TYR A 235 -4.92 8.42 -3.72
CA TYR A 235 -4.24 8.96 -2.55
C TYR A 235 -4.25 10.50 -2.59
N PRO A 236 -4.32 11.16 -1.41
CA PRO A 236 -4.29 12.61 -1.34
C PRO A 236 -2.87 13.19 -1.38
N TRP A 237 -1.86 12.31 -1.49
CA TRP A 237 -0.44 12.63 -1.68
C TRP A 237 0.09 11.83 -2.86
N ARG A 238 1.09 12.35 -3.56
CA ARG A 238 1.76 11.66 -4.68
C ARG A 238 2.78 10.64 -4.22
N TYR A 239 3.48 10.93 -3.13
CA TYR A 239 4.55 10.07 -2.62
C TYR A 239 4.36 9.75 -1.14
N ASN A 240 4.70 8.52 -0.78
CA ASN A 240 4.73 8.05 0.59
C ASN A 240 6.03 7.27 0.85
N LEU A 241 6.44 7.20 2.11
CA LEU A 241 7.45 6.24 2.52
C LEU A 241 7.15 5.80 3.95
N THR A 242 7.55 4.58 4.29
CA THR A 242 7.37 4.03 5.62
C THR A 242 8.70 3.58 6.17
N ILE A 243 9.01 4.00 7.40
CA ILE A 243 10.09 3.40 8.19
C ILE A 243 9.49 2.74 9.43
N PHE A 244 10.21 1.74 9.95
CA PHE A 244 9.85 1.04 11.17
C PHE A 244 10.97 1.21 12.18
N LEU A 245 10.63 1.83 13.31
CA LEU A 245 11.55 2.09 14.40
C LEU A 245 11.35 1.06 15.52
N PRO A 246 12.40 0.62 16.21
CA PRO A 246 12.25 -0.26 17.38
C PRO A 246 11.34 0.36 18.44
N THR A 247 10.51 -0.47 19.05
CA THR A 247 9.70 -0.13 20.22
C THR A 247 9.53 -1.37 21.11
N THR A 248 8.97 -1.19 22.30
CA THR A 248 8.62 -2.31 23.18
C THR A 248 7.51 -3.16 22.53
N PRO A 249 7.71 -4.49 22.35
CA PRO A 249 6.70 -5.34 21.76
C PRO A 249 5.39 -5.37 22.56
N SER A 250 4.26 -5.31 21.87
CA SER A 250 2.95 -5.59 22.48
C SER A 250 2.80 -7.09 22.76
N THR A 251 2.19 -7.42 23.89
CA THR A 251 1.90 -8.82 24.29
C THR A 251 0.41 -9.12 24.36
N ASP A 252 -0.45 -8.09 24.32
CA ASP A 252 -1.90 -8.26 24.33
C ASP A 252 -2.40 -8.59 22.94
N ILE A 253 -2.65 -9.87 22.67
CA ILE A 253 -3.10 -10.37 21.36
C ILE A 253 -4.62 -10.24 21.15
N GLU A 254 -5.40 -9.82 22.15
CA GLU A 254 -6.85 -9.69 22.03
C GLU A 254 -7.27 -8.83 20.82
N PRO A 255 -6.65 -7.65 20.56
CA PRO A 255 -6.99 -6.83 19.41
C PRO A 255 -6.75 -7.55 18.06
N VAL A 256 -5.73 -8.42 17.96
CA VAL A 256 -5.47 -9.20 16.74
C VAL A 256 -6.60 -10.19 16.50
N TRP A 257 -7.07 -10.89 17.53
CA TRP A 257 -8.20 -11.81 17.40
C TRP A 257 -9.50 -11.09 17.03
N GLN A 258 -9.77 -9.94 17.65
CA GLN A 258 -10.94 -9.12 17.32
C GLN A 258 -10.88 -8.66 15.86
N GLN A 259 -9.70 -8.26 15.39
CA GLN A 259 -9.45 -7.85 14.01
C GLN A 259 -9.70 -9.00 13.03
N ILE A 260 -9.15 -10.18 13.29
CA ILE A 260 -9.36 -11.39 12.47
C ILE A 260 -10.86 -11.72 12.41
N ALA A 261 -11.52 -11.80 13.56
CA ALA A 261 -12.95 -12.07 13.61
C ALA A 261 -13.76 -11.07 12.78
N ARG A 262 -13.41 -9.78 12.85
CA ARG A 262 -14.08 -8.72 12.08
C ARG A 262 -13.95 -8.91 10.56
N VAL A 263 -12.75 -9.23 10.07
CA VAL A 263 -12.49 -9.37 8.62
C VAL A 263 -12.95 -10.70 8.06
N THR A 264 -12.99 -11.76 8.88
CA THR A 264 -13.53 -13.06 8.48
C THR A 264 -15.05 -13.07 8.47
N LEU A 265 -15.70 -12.55 9.51
CA LEU A 265 -17.16 -12.59 9.64
C LEU A 265 -17.87 -11.51 8.82
N GLY A 266 -17.20 -10.39 8.54
CA GLY A 266 -17.79 -9.25 7.85
C GLY A 266 -18.75 -8.47 8.77
N ASN A 267 -18.25 -7.40 9.39
CA ASN A 267 -19.05 -6.56 10.30
C ASN A 267 -19.33 -5.15 9.73
N GLN A 268 -19.14 -4.92 8.43
CA GLN A 268 -19.45 -3.62 7.85
C GLN A 268 -20.93 -3.54 7.47
N GLN A 269 -21.72 -2.92 8.34
CA GLN A 269 -23.13 -2.63 8.08
C GLN A 269 -23.32 -1.68 6.88
N TYR A 270 -22.32 -0.86 6.59
CA TYR A 270 -22.31 0.10 5.48
C TYR A 270 -20.94 0.01 4.79
N GLY A 271 -20.90 -0.45 3.54
CA GLY A 271 -19.68 -0.67 2.77
C GLY A 271 -19.85 -1.79 1.76
N PRO A 272 -18.86 -2.03 0.88
CA PRO A 272 -18.83 -3.24 0.08
C PRO A 272 -18.79 -4.47 1.02
N PRO A 273 -19.42 -5.59 0.62
CA PRO A 273 -19.42 -6.81 1.41
C PRO A 273 -17.99 -7.30 1.58
N THR A 274 -17.67 -7.74 2.80
CA THR A 274 -16.37 -8.31 3.19
C THR A 274 -16.60 -9.59 3.99
N GLY A 275 -15.56 -10.41 4.11
CA GLY A 275 -15.62 -11.66 4.87
C GLY A 275 -16.67 -12.63 4.32
N LEU A 276 -17.42 -13.27 5.23
CA LEU A 276 -18.45 -14.25 4.89
C LEU A 276 -19.50 -13.70 3.90
N ALA A 277 -19.93 -12.45 4.08
CA ALA A 277 -20.94 -11.85 3.20
C ALA A 277 -20.45 -11.73 1.74
N ALA A 278 -19.16 -11.44 1.51
CA ALA A 278 -18.59 -11.41 0.17
C ALA A 278 -18.57 -12.80 -0.47
N LEU A 279 -18.22 -13.82 0.32
CA LEU A 279 -18.19 -15.21 -0.12
C LEU A 279 -19.60 -15.73 -0.45
N GLU A 280 -20.60 -15.42 0.38
CA GLU A 280 -22.00 -15.79 0.13
C GLU A 280 -22.52 -15.19 -1.18
N GLN A 281 -22.18 -13.93 -1.48
CA GLN A 281 -22.56 -13.31 -2.75
C GLN A 281 -21.92 -13.98 -3.96
N LEU A 282 -20.64 -14.36 -3.86
CA LEU A 282 -19.96 -15.12 -4.92
C LEU A 282 -20.64 -16.47 -5.14
N ILE A 283 -20.97 -17.20 -4.07
CA ILE A 283 -21.68 -18.48 -4.17
C ILE A 283 -23.02 -18.31 -4.90
N VAL A 284 -23.83 -17.32 -4.49
CA VAL A 284 -25.13 -17.05 -5.13
C VAL A 284 -24.97 -16.66 -6.61
N ALA A 285 -23.91 -15.92 -6.97
CA ALA A 285 -23.63 -15.57 -8.35
C ALA A 285 -23.25 -16.80 -9.19
N LEU A 286 -22.41 -17.69 -8.65
CA LEU A 286 -21.99 -18.94 -9.31
C LEU A 286 -23.15 -19.92 -9.49
N GLU A 287 -24.09 -19.99 -8.53
CA GLU A 287 -25.26 -20.87 -8.62
C GLU A 287 -26.34 -20.38 -9.60
N ARG A 288 -26.32 -19.09 -9.96
CA ARG A 288 -27.29 -18.46 -10.89
C ARG A 288 -26.77 -18.32 -12.33
N GLY A 289 -25.46 -18.49 -12.54
CA GLY A 289 -24.81 -18.53 -13.85
C GLY A 289 -24.86 -19.90 -14.47
#